data_AF-A0A4Y2G2Z4-F1
#
_entry.id   AF-A0A4Y2G2Z4-F1
#
_cell.length_a   1.000
_cell.length_b   1.000
_cell.length_c   1.000
_cell.angle_alpha   90.00
_cell.angle_beta   90.00
_cell.angle_gamma   90.00
#
_symmetry.space_group_name_H-M   'P 1'
#
loop_
_entity.id
_entity.type
_entity.pdbx_description
1 polymer ?
#
loop_
_entity_poly.entity_id
_entity_poly.type
_entity_poly.pdbx_seq_one_letter_code
_entity_poly.pdbx_strand_id
1 'polypeptide(L)'
;MYILSALTLCLLLIGQAYAEDYDYVEGYFDQKIDHFNFLSNGNQTYKQRYLFNATWWDVGRGPIFFYAGNEGDVVGFWKNTGFIFKAAKQFNALVLFAEHWNAPEQGIRNGYRAFQGDYRESMF
;
A
#
# COMPACT_ATOMS: atom_id res chain seq x y z
N MET A 1 -43.64 17.79 -14.65
CA MET A 1 -42.24 18.21 -14.86
C MET A 1 -41.40 18.21 -13.57
N TYR A 2 -41.99 18.45 -12.39
CA TYR A 2 -41.28 18.45 -11.10
C TYR A 2 -40.91 17.08 -10.52
N ILE A 3 -41.62 16.01 -10.91
CA ILE A 3 -41.38 14.65 -10.39
C ILE A 3 -40.10 14.04 -10.98
N LEU A 4 -39.84 14.26 -12.27
CA LEU A 4 -38.59 13.84 -12.90
C LEU A 4 -37.39 14.57 -12.30
N SER A 5 -37.47 15.89 -12.07
CA SER A 5 -36.37 16.66 -11.48
C SER A 5 -36.05 16.25 -10.04
N ALA A 6 -37.06 15.87 -9.24
CA ALA A 6 -36.86 15.38 -7.87
C ALA A 6 -36.20 13.99 -7.83
N LEU A 7 -36.54 13.11 -8.77
CA LEU A 7 -35.92 11.79 -8.93
C LEU A 7 -34.46 11.89 -9.40
N THR A 8 -34.16 12.77 -10.35
CA THR A 8 -32.77 13.00 -10.80
C THR A 8 -31.92 13.62 -9.70
N LEU A 9 -32.49 14.52 -8.88
CA LEU A 9 -31.80 15.10 -7.72
C LEU A 9 -31.56 14.06 -6.61
N CYS A 10 -32.52 13.18 -6.34
CA CYS A 10 -32.34 12.04 -5.42
C CYS A 10 -31.24 11.08 -5.90
N LEU A 11 -31.19 10.75 -7.20
CA LEU A 11 -30.15 9.89 -7.77
C LEU A 11 -28.76 10.54 -7.72
N LEU A 12 -28.66 11.86 -7.88
CA LEU A 12 -27.41 12.62 -7.69
C LEU A 12 -26.96 12.66 -6.22
N LEU A 13 -27.89 12.69 -5.27
CA LEU A 13 -27.59 12.64 -3.83
C LEU A 13 -27.19 11.22 -3.36
N ILE A 14 -27.75 10.17 -3.98
CA ILE A 14 -27.37 8.76 -3.72
C ILE A 14 -26.07 8.38 -4.46
N GLY A 15 -25.77 9.05 -5.57
CA GLY A 15 -24.59 8.81 -6.40
C GLY A 15 -23.25 9.27 -5.81
N GLN A 16 -23.26 9.94 -4.66
CA GLN A 16 -22.05 10.08 -3.85
C GLN A 16 -21.82 8.73 -3.16
N ALA A 17 -21.19 7.80 -3.88
CA ALA A 17 -20.60 6.63 -3.25
C ALA A 17 -19.62 7.15 -2.21
N TYR A 18 -20.02 7.09 -0.93
CA TYR A 18 -19.13 7.41 0.17
C TYR A 18 -17.93 6.47 0.03
N ALA A 19 -16.79 7.02 -0.39
CA ALA A 19 -15.53 6.34 -0.23
C ALA A 19 -15.36 6.16 1.28
N GLU A 20 -15.47 4.93 1.77
CA GLU A 20 -15.11 4.66 3.16
C GLU A 20 -13.61 4.92 3.27
N ASP A 21 -13.26 6.01 3.95
CA ASP A 21 -11.88 6.31 4.31
C ASP A 21 -11.55 5.51 5.56
N TYR A 22 -10.65 4.54 5.42
CA TYR A 22 -10.19 3.71 6.52
C TYR A 22 -8.92 4.31 7.09
N ASP A 23 -8.85 4.55 8.40
CA ASP A 23 -7.62 5.02 9.02
C ASP A 23 -6.50 3.98 8.89
N TYR A 24 -5.27 4.44 8.72
CA TYR A 24 -4.07 3.60 8.74
C TYR A 24 -3.03 4.11 9.72
N VAL A 25 -2.21 3.18 10.22
CA VAL A 25 -0.93 3.49 10.84
C VAL A 25 0.16 3.23 9.79
N GLU A 26 1.02 4.22 9.60
CA GLU A 26 2.21 4.10 8.75
C GLU A 26 3.37 3.50 9.56
N GLY A 27 4.11 2.59 8.95
CA GLY A 27 5.32 2.00 9.50
C GLY A 27 6.39 1.80 8.43
N TYR A 28 7.60 1.44 8.88
CA TYR A 28 8.73 1.17 8.02
C TYR A 28 9.42 -0.12 8.43
N PHE A 29 9.78 -0.94 7.45
CA PHE A 29 10.56 -2.16 7.63
C PHE A 29 11.96 -1.97 7.02
N ASP A 30 13.00 -2.42 7.72
CA ASP A 30 14.36 -2.45 7.19
C ASP A 30 14.52 -3.61 6.20
N GLN A 31 14.23 -3.34 4.93
CA GLN A 31 14.27 -4.33 3.86
C GLN A 31 15.67 -4.42 3.27
N LYS A 32 16.14 -5.62 2.94
CA LYS A 32 17.44 -5.80 2.29
C LYS A 32 17.41 -5.13 0.90
N ILE A 33 18.45 -4.38 0.59
CA ILE A 33 18.59 -3.71 -0.72
C ILE A 33 18.66 -4.77 -1.84
N ASP A 34 19.43 -5.84 -1.64
CA ASP A 34 19.65 -6.86 -2.65
C ASP A 34 19.45 -8.26 -2.10
N HIS A 35 18.41 -8.94 -2.55
CA HIS A 35 18.09 -10.30 -2.12
C HIS A 35 18.83 -11.38 -2.92
N PHE A 36 19.51 -11.01 -4.01
CA PHE A 36 20.12 -11.93 -4.97
C PHE A 36 21.65 -11.90 -4.92
N ASN A 37 22.26 -10.78 -4.52
CA ASN A 37 23.69 -10.67 -4.29
C ASN A 37 24.04 -10.65 -2.79
N PHE A 38 24.90 -11.57 -2.37
CA PHE A 38 25.36 -11.67 -0.98
C PHE A 38 26.75 -11.02 -0.76
N LEU A 39 27.40 -10.57 -1.82
CA LEU A 39 28.79 -10.08 -1.80
C LEU A 39 28.89 -8.56 -1.95
N SER A 40 28.26 -7.96 -2.98
CA SER A 40 28.46 -6.52 -3.28
C SER A 40 27.69 -5.58 -2.34
N ASN A 41 26.45 -5.95 -2.01
CA ASN A 41 25.54 -5.09 -1.24
C ASN A 41 25.45 -5.46 0.25
N GLY A 42 26.20 -6.48 0.69
CA GLY A 42 26.31 -6.89 2.10
C GLY A 42 24.96 -7.01 2.81
N ASN A 43 24.88 -6.44 4.03
CA ASN A 43 23.67 -6.35 4.86
C ASN A 43 22.99 -4.97 4.76
N GLN A 44 23.18 -4.25 3.66
CA GLN A 44 22.56 -2.93 3.51
C GLN A 44 21.03 -3.05 3.41
N THR A 45 20.34 -2.12 4.08
CA THR A 45 18.88 -2.07 4.12
C THR A 45 18.36 -0.71 3.68
N TYR A 46 17.08 -0.68 3.29
CA TYR A 46 16.31 0.54 3.09
C TYR A 46 15.00 0.46 3.88
N LYS A 47 14.41 1.63 4.18
CA LYS A 47 13.14 1.73 4.88
C LYS A 47 11.99 1.51 3.89
N GLN A 48 11.46 0.29 3.81
CA GLN A 48 10.26 -0.02 3.04
C GLN A 48 9.02 0.41 3.83
N ARG A 49 8.27 1.39 3.32
CA ARG A 49 7.02 1.86 3.92
C ARG A 49 5.94 0.79 3.82
N TYR A 50 5.11 0.69 4.85
CA TYR A 50 3.87 -0.06 4.82
C TYR A 50 2.79 0.66 5.62
N LEU A 51 1.53 0.42 5.25
CA LEU A 51 0.37 0.90 5.96
C LEU A 51 -0.36 -0.29 6.56
N PHE A 52 -0.90 -0.15 7.76
CA PHE A 52 -1.73 -1.21 8.33
C PHE A 52 -2.91 -0.67 9.11
N ASN A 53 -3.95 -1.50 9.22
CA ASN A 53 -5.10 -1.27 10.07
C ASN A 53 -5.44 -2.56 10.82
N ALA A 54 -5.42 -2.45 12.16
CA ALA A 54 -5.69 -3.56 13.06
C ALA A 54 -7.07 -3.46 13.73
N THR A 55 -7.97 -2.62 13.23
CA THR A 55 -9.27 -2.31 13.88
C THR A 55 -10.09 -3.56 14.19
N TRP A 56 -10.04 -4.57 13.33
CA TRP A 56 -10.82 -5.82 13.49
C TRP A 56 -9.96 -7.05 13.79
N TRP A 57 -8.64 -6.89 13.95
CA TRP A 57 -7.75 -8.04 13.96
C TRP A 57 -7.88 -8.84 15.27
N ASP A 58 -8.26 -10.11 15.15
CA ASP A 58 -8.24 -11.07 16.25
C ASP A 58 -6.82 -11.59 16.45
N VAL A 59 -6.05 -10.93 17.31
CA VAL A 59 -4.63 -11.23 17.53
C VAL A 59 -4.43 -12.71 17.88
N GLY A 60 -3.64 -13.41 17.07
CA GLY A 60 -3.30 -14.83 17.26
C GLY A 60 -4.25 -15.82 16.58
N ARG A 61 -5.37 -15.38 16.00
CA ARG A 61 -6.34 -16.25 15.30
C ARG A 61 -6.77 -15.71 13.94
N GLY A 62 -6.88 -14.39 13.81
CA GLY A 62 -7.28 -13.68 12.60
C GLY A 62 -6.17 -13.66 11.55
N PRO A 63 -6.52 -13.77 10.25
CA PRO A 63 -5.55 -13.77 9.17
C PRO A 63 -4.94 -12.37 8.94
N ILE A 64 -3.90 -12.32 8.11
CA ILE A 64 -3.36 -11.08 7.57
C ILE A 64 -3.79 -10.99 6.11
N PHE A 65 -4.50 -9.93 5.76
CA PHE A 65 -4.77 -9.56 4.37
C PHE A 65 -3.69 -8.61 3.89
N PHE A 66 -2.83 -9.14 3.03
CA PHE A 66 -1.64 -8.47 2.54
C PHE A 66 -1.86 -7.97 1.11
N TYR A 67 -1.83 -6.66 0.91
CA TYR A 67 -1.80 -6.04 -0.40
C TYR A 67 -0.34 -5.78 -0.81
N ALA A 68 0.10 -6.45 -1.88
CA ALA A 68 1.39 -6.16 -2.50
C ALA A 68 1.26 -4.89 -3.35
N GLY A 69 1.86 -3.79 -2.89
CA GLY A 69 1.89 -2.53 -3.63
C GLY A 69 2.44 -2.70 -5.04
N ASN A 70 1.93 -1.87 -5.96
CA ASN A 70 2.35 -1.84 -7.37
C ASN A 70 3.17 -0.54 -7.65
N GLU A 71 3.24 -0.09 -8.89
CA GLU A 71 4.06 1.04 -9.35
C GLU A 71 3.48 2.43 -9.00
N GLY A 72 3.05 2.60 -7.76
CA GLY A 72 2.44 3.84 -7.28
C GLY A 72 2.53 4.00 -5.77
N ASP A 73 2.17 5.20 -5.30
CA ASP A 73 2.08 5.49 -3.88
C ASP A 73 1.04 4.57 -3.19
N VAL A 74 1.49 3.90 -2.14
CA VAL A 74 0.69 2.95 -1.36
C VAL A 74 -0.57 3.59 -0.74
N VAL A 75 -0.55 4.90 -0.43
CA VAL A 75 -1.72 5.63 0.07
C VAL A 75 -2.82 5.72 -1.00
N GLY A 76 -2.44 5.83 -2.27
CA GLY A 76 -3.37 5.77 -3.39
C GLY A 76 -4.09 4.43 -3.46
N PHE A 77 -3.36 3.32 -3.33
CA PHE A 77 -3.97 1.98 -3.33
C PHE A 77 -4.86 1.75 -2.10
N TRP A 78 -4.44 2.25 -0.93
CA TRP A 78 -5.24 2.19 0.30
C TRP A 78 -6.64 2.78 0.12
N LYS A 79 -6.71 3.99 -0.45
CA LYS A 79 -7.97 4.72 -0.66
C LYS A 79 -8.89 4.12 -1.73
N ASN A 80 -8.33 3.33 -2.65
CA ASN A 80 -9.07 2.79 -3.80
C ASN A 80 -9.39 1.28 -3.70
N THR A 81 -8.94 0.59 -2.65
CA THR A 81 -9.11 -0.86 -2.50
C THR A 81 -10.07 -1.22 -1.36
N GLY A 82 -11.32 -0.74 -1.44
CA GLY A 82 -12.30 -0.89 -0.34
C GLY A 82 -12.71 -2.33 0.02
N PHE A 83 -12.61 -3.29 -0.91
CA PHE A 83 -13.08 -4.67 -0.67
C PHE A 83 -12.30 -5.38 0.44
N ILE A 84 -10.98 -5.14 0.54
CA ILE A 84 -10.13 -5.81 1.53
C ILE A 84 -10.56 -5.49 2.96
N PHE A 85 -11.04 -4.27 3.22
CA PHE A 85 -11.52 -3.83 4.53
C PHE A 85 -12.85 -4.45 4.90
N LYS A 86 -13.78 -4.53 3.93
CA LYS A 86 -15.07 -5.22 4.10
C LYS A 86 -14.85 -6.69 4.45
N ALA A 87 -13.91 -7.34 3.76
CA ALA A 87 -13.51 -8.71 4.08
C ALA A 87 -12.83 -8.77 5.46
N ALA A 88 -11.92 -7.85 5.79
CA ALA A 88 -11.20 -7.87 7.06
C ALA A 88 -12.13 -7.79 8.27
N LYS A 89 -13.19 -6.98 8.17
CA LYS A 89 -14.25 -6.92 9.19
C LYS A 89 -14.99 -8.25 9.38
N GLN A 90 -15.18 -9.04 8.32
CA GLN A 90 -15.86 -10.35 8.38
C GLN A 90 -14.95 -11.45 8.93
N PHE A 91 -13.66 -11.41 8.57
CA PHE A 91 -12.69 -12.45 8.92
C PHE A 91 -11.85 -12.11 10.17
N ASN A 92 -12.12 -10.97 10.82
CA ASN A 92 -11.31 -10.44 11.91
C ASN A 92 -9.83 -10.33 11.54
N ALA A 93 -9.55 -9.80 10.34
CA ALA A 93 -8.21 -9.78 9.76
C ALA A 93 -7.45 -8.48 10.07
N LEU A 94 -6.12 -8.58 10.10
CA LEU A 94 -5.24 -7.44 9.93
C LEU A 94 -5.22 -7.04 8.45
N VAL A 95 -5.33 -5.76 8.14
CA VAL A 95 -5.08 -5.25 6.78
C VAL A 95 -3.69 -4.64 6.75
N LEU A 96 -2.86 -5.04 5.78
CA LEU A 96 -1.50 -4.54 5.61
C LEU A 96 -1.22 -4.30 4.11
N PHE A 97 -0.79 -3.09 3.78
CA PHE A 97 -0.37 -2.69 2.44
C PHE A 97 1.13 -2.41 2.46
N ALA A 98 1.92 -3.21 1.77
CA ALA A 98 3.36 -2.96 1.64
C ALA A 98 3.64 -2.16 0.38
N GLU A 99 4.39 -1.07 0.50
CA GLU A 99 4.77 -0.27 -0.67
C GLU A 99 5.79 -1.01 -1.54
N HIS A 100 5.63 -0.88 -2.86
CA HIS A 100 6.59 -1.42 -3.80
C HIS A 100 7.90 -0.61 -3.76
N TRP A 101 9.04 -1.28 -3.98
CA TRP A 101 10.37 -0.67 -3.84
C TRP A 101 10.67 0.47 -4.82
N ASN A 102 9.82 0.78 -5.80
CA ASN A 102 10.06 1.84 -6.79
C ASN A 102 9.07 3.01 -6.66
N ALA A 103 8.25 3.01 -5.61
CA ALA A 103 7.23 4.02 -5.43
C ALA A 103 7.86 5.40 -5.06
N PRO A 104 7.28 6.51 -5.56
CA PRO A 104 7.96 7.79 -5.61
C PRO A 104 8.19 8.51 -4.27
N GLU A 105 7.55 8.13 -3.16
CA GLU A 105 7.44 9.01 -1.98
C GLU A 105 8.49 8.83 -0.85
N GLN A 106 9.35 7.79 -0.82
CA GLN A 106 10.27 7.63 0.34
C GLN A 106 11.67 7.09 -0.02
N GLY A 107 12.73 7.87 0.25
CA GLY A 107 14.10 7.40 0.57
C GLY A 107 14.98 6.77 -0.54
N ILE A 108 14.39 6.34 -1.65
CA ILE A 108 15.07 5.54 -2.67
C ILE A 108 15.94 6.39 -3.58
N ARG A 109 15.98 7.71 -3.42
CA ARG A 109 16.97 8.55 -4.16
C ARG A 109 18.42 8.16 -3.87
N ASN A 110 18.68 7.59 -2.69
CA ASN A 110 20.01 7.08 -2.32
C ASN A 110 20.19 5.60 -2.72
N GLY A 111 19.14 4.77 -2.59
CA GLY A 111 19.16 3.37 -3.03
C GLY A 111 19.21 3.19 -4.55
N TYR A 112 18.48 4.00 -5.33
CA TYR A 112 18.55 4.04 -6.79
C TYR A 112 19.92 4.44 -7.30
N ARG A 113 20.66 5.31 -6.58
CA ARG A 113 22.04 5.65 -6.92
C ARG A 113 23.00 4.50 -6.67
N ALA A 114 22.81 3.75 -5.58
CA ALA A 114 23.57 2.52 -5.31
C ALA A 114 23.27 1.44 -6.36
N PHE A 115 21.99 1.19 -6.65
CA PHE A 115 21.56 0.24 -7.69
C PHE A 115 22.04 0.66 -9.09
N GLN A 116 21.72 1.86 -9.59
CA GLN A 116 22.14 2.26 -10.95
C GLN A 116 23.65 2.45 -11.11
N GLY A 117 24.38 2.75 -10.03
CA GLY A 117 25.84 2.80 -10.04
C GLY A 117 26.45 1.43 -10.32
N ASP A 118 25.99 0.39 -9.64
CA ASP A 118 26.53 -0.97 -9.73
C ASP A 118 26.23 -1.65 -11.10
N TYR A 119 25.02 -1.45 -11.65
CA TYR A 119 24.66 -2.04 -12.97
C TYR A 119 25.33 -1.37 -14.17
N ARG A 120 25.91 -0.17 -13.99
CA ARG A 120 26.66 0.51 -15.07
C ARG A 120 28.11 0.04 -15.16
N GLU A 121 28.71 -0.42 -14.06
CA GLU A 121 30.08 -0.95 -14.07
C GLU A 121 30.12 -2.45 -14.39
N SER A 122 29.03 -3.20 -14.20
CA SER A 122 28.96 -4.64 -14.53
C SER A 122 28.66 -4.95 -16.01
N MET A 123 28.64 -3.93 -16.89
CA MET A 123 28.35 -4.07 -18.33
C MET A 123 29.57 -3.80 -19.25
N PHE A 124 30.79 -3.74 -18.68
CA PHE A 124 32.05 -3.76 -19.42
C PHE A 124 33.07 -4.69 -18.77
#